data_AF-A0A0G0X6W5-F1
#
_entry.id   AF-A0A0G0X6W5-F1
#
_cell.length_a   1.000
_cell.length_b   1.000
_cell.length_c   1.000
_cell.angle_alpha   90.00
_cell.angle_beta   90.00
_cell.angle_gamma   90.00
#
_symmetry.space_group_name_H-M   'P 1'
#
loop_
_entity.id
_entity.type
_entity.pdbx_description
1 polymer ?
#
loop_
_entity_poly.entity_id
_entity_poly.type
_entity_poly.pdbx_seq_one_letter_code
_entity_poly.pdbx_strand_id
1 'polypeptide(L)'
;MPNIFDRDLWSKNISKIDWYLYLGEDFKRIENTVKELPRQEREEIVDEIYDYVGKSLSEGILQVSETGPNWDDERKTIDTLIVHHSSRANGLTNSRLNVMHLLRLYVPFFTNPSQENREIKGRAVWSGHFVDQEQVFYGYHWLVKQDGSIERLLDDKYIGWHAGNWDINARSVGICLDDDLELKSPNSAMLGSLAKLIKKHYSQIEKGRILGHREVHNSIICPGNEFIPAWREQLLNLI
;
A
#
# COMPACT_ATOMS: atom_id res chain seq x y z
N MET A 1 14.13 27.23 -2.06
CA MET A 1 13.09 26.56 -2.87
C MET A 1 11.74 27.10 -2.42
N PRO A 2 10.72 27.21 -3.31
CA PRO A 2 9.37 27.48 -2.83
C PRO A 2 9.00 26.43 -1.78
N ASN A 3 8.30 26.84 -0.72
CA ASN A 3 7.85 25.89 0.30
C ASN A 3 6.77 25.00 -0.33
N ILE A 4 7.16 23.84 -0.88
CA ILE A 4 6.26 22.92 -1.57
C ILE A 4 5.27 22.31 -0.57
N PHE A 5 5.73 22.05 0.66
CA PHE A 5 4.94 21.51 1.75
C PHE A 5 4.54 22.61 2.75
N ASP A 6 3.31 23.10 2.64
CA ASP A 6 2.78 24.13 3.54
C ASP A 6 2.39 23.55 4.90
N ARG A 7 3.34 23.55 5.85
CA ARG A 7 3.11 23.05 7.22
C ARG A 7 2.05 23.84 7.99
N ASP A 8 1.83 25.12 7.68
CA ASP A 8 0.81 25.93 8.34
C ASP A 8 -0.60 25.51 7.87
N LEU A 9 -0.75 25.26 6.56
CA LEU A 9 -1.97 24.66 6.03
C LEU A 9 -2.24 23.29 6.67
N TRP A 10 -1.23 22.43 6.78
CA TRP A 10 -1.40 21.09 7.34
C TRP A 10 -1.75 21.13 8.82
N SER A 11 -1.01 21.90 9.64
CA SER A 11 -1.28 22.03 11.07
C SER A 11 -2.67 22.57 11.39
N LYS A 12 -3.19 23.49 10.57
CA LYS A 12 -4.54 24.04 10.72
C LYS A 12 -5.66 23.04 10.45
N ASN A 13 -5.42 22.01 9.64
CA ASN A 13 -6.47 21.12 9.14
C ASN A 13 -6.32 19.66 9.60
N ILE A 14 -5.14 19.21 10.06
CA ILE A 14 -4.85 17.81 10.37
C ILE A 14 -5.74 17.20 11.46
N SER A 15 -6.24 18.03 12.40
CA SER A 15 -7.11 17.61 13.50
C SER A 15 -8.60 17.60 13.14
N LYS A 16 -8.97 18.05 11.94
CA LYS A 16 -10.37 18.03 11.49
C LYS A 16 -10.80 16.60 11.19
N ILE A 17 -12.08 16.31 11.40
CA ILE A 17 -12.65 14.99 11.08
C ILE A 17 -12.53 14.65 9.58
N ASP A 18 -12.60 15.68 8.73
CA ASP A 18 -12.53 15.61 7.28
C ASP A 18 -11.20 16.15 6.73
N TRP A 19 -10.12 16.05 7.52
CA TRP A 19 -8.77 16.55 7.18
C TRP A 19 -8.34 16.18 5.76
N TYR A 20 -8.70 14.98 5.30
CA TYR A 20 -8.33 14.42 4.01
C TYR A 20 -8.91 15.21 2.82
N LEU A 21 -10.02 15.95 3.00
CA LEU A 21 -10.58 16.83 1.97
C LEU A 21 -9.69 18.06 1.70
N TYR A 22 -8.89 18.45 2.68
CA TYR A 22 -7.95 19.56 2.56
C TYR A 22 -6.56 19.04 2.19
N LEU A 23 -6.07 18.08 2.97
CA LEU A 23 -4.70 17.60 2.90
C LEU A 23 -4.50 16.57 1.79
N GLY A 24 -5.54 15.83 1.41
CA GLY A 24 -5.49 14.94 0.25
C GLY A 24 -5.36 15.70 -1.08
N GLU A 25 -6.09 16.81 -1.23
CA GLU A 25 -5.96 17.70 -2.39
C GLU A 25 -4.58 18.37 -2.43
N ASP A 26 -4.08 18.82 -1.28
CA ASP A 26 -2.73 19.41 -1.20
C ASP A 26 -1.65 18.36 -1.46
N PHE A 27 -1.78 17.15 -0.92
CA PHE A 27 -0.86 16.04 -1.19
C PHE A 27 -0.81 15.72 -2.69
N LYS A 28 -1.97 15.65 -3.36
CA LYS A 28 -2.05 15.47 -4.81
C LYS A 28 -1.39 16.61 -5.59
N ARG A 29 -1.57 17.87 -5.15
CA ARG A 29 -0.86 19.03 -5.72
C ARG A 29 0.65 18.87 -5.57
N ILE A 30 1.12 18.50 -4.38
CA ILE A 30 2.55 18.28 -4.10
C ILE A 30 3.09 17.17 -4.99
N GLU A 31 2.43 16.01 -5.03
CA GLU A 31 2.83 14.88 -5.88
C GLU A 31 2.97 15.29 -7.35
N ASN A 32 2.06 16.11 -7.87
CA ASN A 32 2.17 16.61 -9.24
C ASN A 32 3.31 17.62 -9.41
N THR A 33 3.56 18.45 -8.40
CA THR A 33 4.63 19.48 -8.44
C THR A 33 6.01 18.84 -8.42
N VAL A 34 6.20 17.78 -7.63
CA VAL A 34 7.51 17.11 -7.47
C VAL A 34 7.84 16.11 -8.57
N LYS A 35 6.95 15.87 -9.55
CA LYS A 35 7.18 14.92 -10.65
C LYS A 35 8.41 15.26 -11.49
N GLU A 36 8.63 16.54 -11.72
CA GLU A 36 9.72 17.06 -12.55
C GLU A 36 11.03 17.22 -11.76
N LEU A 37 11.02 16.97 -10.45
CA LEU A 37 12.20 17.05 -9.61
C LEU A 37 13.03 15.75 -9.71
N PRO A 38 14.35 15.82 -9.42
CA PRO A 38 15.16 14.63 -9.22
C PRO A 38 14.52 13.70 -8.18
N ARG A 39 14.64 12.39 -8.41
CA ARG A 39 14.02 11.35 -7.57
C ARG A 39 14.29 11.55 -6.08
N GLN A 40 15.54 11.84 -5.72
CA GLN A 40 15.94 12.04 -4.34
C GLN A 40 15.18 13.22 -3.69
N GLU A 41 15.13 14.38 -4.37
CA GLU A 41 14.40 15.56 -3.86
C GLU A 41 12.91 15.27 -3.72
N ARG A 42 12.31 14.56 -4.69
CA ARG A 42 10.93 14.09 -4.60
C ARG A 42 10.70 13.22 -3.37
N GLU A 43 11.58 12.24 -3.14
CA GLU A 43 11.48 11.31 -2.01
C GLU A 43 11.61 12.04 -0.68
N GLU A 44 12.56 12.98 -0.56
CA GLU A 44 12.76 13.80 0.64
C GLU A 44 11.49 14.61 0.99
N ILE A 45 10.88 15.29 0.02
CA ILE A 45 9.64 16.07 0.24
C ILE A 45 8.47 15.17 0.61
N VAL A 46 8.29 14.06 -0.10
CA VAL A 46 7.17 13.13 0.16
C VAL A 46 7.37 12.43 1.50
N ASP A 47 8.60 12.14 1.89
CA ASP A 47 8.92 11.54 3.18
C ASP A 47 8.66 12.46 4.35
N GLU A 48 8.93 13.76 4.19
CA GLU A 48 8.58 14.78 5.18
C GLU A 48 7.07 14.77 5.50
N ILE A 49 6.23 14.57 4.47
CA ILE A 49 4.77 14.48 4.62
C ILE A 49 4.37 13.20 5.34
N TYR A 50 4.95 12.06 4.96
CA TYR A 50 4.68 10.80 5.64
C TYR A 50 5.12 10.84 7.11
N ASP A 51 6.24 11.46 7.43
CA ASP A 51 6.66 11.66 8.82
C ASP A 51 5.68 12.53 9.60
N TYR A 52 5.23 13.62 8.98
CA TYR A 52 4.24 14.50 9.60
C TYR A 52 2.91 13.79 9.88
N VAL A 53 2.40 13.03 8.91
CA VAL A 53 1.16 12.26 9.05
C VAL A 53 1.31 11.11 10.03
N GLY A 54 2.43 10.38 9.95
CA GLY A 54 2.73 9.27 10.87
C GLY A 54 2.78 9.73 12.32
N LYS A 55 3.48 10.84 12.58
CA LYS A 55 3.51 11.46 13.91
C LYS A 55 2.11 11.87 14.37
N SER A 56 1.36 12.56 13.51
CA SER A 56 0.01 13.03 13.84
C SER A 56 -0.95 11.88 14.13
N LEU A 57 -0.83 10.76 13.41
CA LEU A 57 -1.59 9.53 13.65
C LEU A 57 -1.19 8.89 14.99
N SER A 58 0.10 8.73 15.28
CA SER A 58 0.57 8.14 16.54
C SER A 58 0.25 8.97 17.78
N GLU A 59 0.15 10.30 17.63
CA GLU A 59 -0.20 11.22 18.71
C GLU A 59 -1.72 11.39 18.88
N GLY A 60 -2.54 10.71 18.06
CA GLY A 60 -4.01 10.84 18.08
C GLY A 60 -4.53 12.21 17.63
N ILE A 61 -3.67 13.02 17.01
CA ILE A 61 -4.04 14.34 16.47
C ILE A 61 -4.86 14.16 15.20
N LEU A 62 -4.39 13.29 14.29
CA LEU A 62 -5.10 12.95 13.05
C LEU A 62 -6.29 12.04 13.39
N GLN A 63 -7.49 12.54 13.08
CA GLN A 63 -8.73 11.83 13.38
C GLN A 63 -9.00 10.70 12.37
N VAL A 64 -9.19 9.49 12.88
CA VAL A 64 -9.70 8.32 12.14
C VAL A 64 -10.96 7.82 12.83
N SER A 65 -11.85 7.18 12.09
CA SER A 65 -13.11 6.70 12.67
C SER A 65 -12.87 5.44 13.51
N GLU A 66 -13.70 5.20 14.53
CA GLU A 66 -13.74 3.93 15.26
C GLU A 66 -14.72 2.92 14.63
N THR A 67 -15.58 3.40 13.71
CA THR A 67 -16.61 2.59 13.04
C THR A 67 -16.74 2.97 11.57
N GLY A 68 -17.21 2.03 10.76
CA GLY A 68 -17.52 2.29 9.37
C GLY A 68 -18.01 1.03 8.65
N PRO A 69 -18.13 1.09 7.32
CA PRO A 69 -18.56 -0.07 6.53
C PRO A 69 -17.61 -1.26 6.73
N ASN A 70 -18.16 -2.46 6.67
CA ASN A 70 -17.39 -3.70 6.68
C ASN A 70 -17.09 -4.13 5.25
N TRP A 71 -16.02 -3.60 4.68
CA TRP A 71 -15.61 -3.93 3.32
C TRP A 71 -15.22 -5.40 3.15
N ASP A 72 -14.79 -6.04 4.25
CA ASP A 72 -14.34 -7.43 4.26
C ASP A 72 -15.46 -8.45 4.13
N ASP A 73 -16.73 -8.04 4.25
CA ASP A 73 -17.88 -8.92 3.98
C ASP A 73 -17.92 -9.40 2.52
N GLU A 74 -17.24 -8.69 1.61
CA GLU A 74 -17.10 -9.09 0.21
C GLU A 74 -15.94 -10.06 -0.04
N ARG A 75 -15.23 -10.52 1.01
CA ARG A 75 -14.07 -11.41 0.85
C ARG A 75 -14.50 -12.71 0.19
N LYS A 76 -13.86 -13.00 -0.95
CA LYS A 76 -14.04 -14.23 -1.72
C LYS A 76 -12.97 -15.25 -1.31
N THR A 77 -13.20 -16.50 -1.70
CA THR A 77 -12.19 -17.54 -1.61
C THR A 77 -10.90 -17.09 -2.30
N ILE A 78 -9.79 -17.17 -1.56
CA ILE A 78 -8.48 -16.76 -2.06
C ILE A 78 -8.03 -17.76 -3.11
N ASP A 79 -7.79 -17.26 -4.32
CA ASP A 79 -7.30 -18.07 -5.43
C ASP A 79 -6.20 -17.38 -6.24
N THR A 80 -5.76 -16.19 -5.81
CA THR A 80 -4.83 -15.36 -6.57
C THR A 80 -3.78 -14.75 -5.64
N LEU A 81 -2.52 -14.74 -6.07
CA LEU A 81 -1.46 -13.99 -5.41
C LEU A 81 -1.03 -12.84 -6.31
N ILE A 82 -0.93 -11.63 -5.75
CA ILE A 82 -0.39 -10.47 -6.45
C ILE A 82 0.92 -10.07 -5.80
N VAL A 83 2.01 -10.17 -6.56
CA VAL A 83 3.35 -9.77 -6.14
C VAL A 83 3.57 -8.29 -6.46
N HIS A 84 4.05 -7.56 -5.46
CA HIS A 84 4.36 -6.13 -5.49
C HIS A 84 5.82 -5.86 -5.17
N HIS A 85 6.27 -4.64 -5.44
CA HIS A 85 7.45 -4.06 -4.81
C HIS A 85 7.08 -2.75 -4.10
N SER A 86 7.90 -2.26 -3.18
CA SER A 86 7.62 -0.99 -2.51
C SER A 86 7.91 0.22 -3.40
N SER A 87 8.69 0.05 -4.47
CA SER A 87 9.23 1.12 -5.35
C SER A 87 10.08 2.13 -4.56
N ARG A 88 10.70 1.68 -3.47
CA ARG A 88 11.52 2.51 -2.56
C ARG A 88 12.83 1.81 -2.24
N ALA A 89 13.79 2.57 -1.73
CA ALA A 89 14.93 1.97 -1.05
C ALA A 89 14.45 1.05 0.09
N ASN A 90 15.19 -0.02 0.33
CA ASN A 90 14.90 -0.98 1.39
C ASN A 90 14.88 -0.33 2.78
N GLY A 91 14.29 -1.03 3.76
CA GLY A 91 14.20 -0.56 5.13
C GLY A 91 12.86 0.10 5.45
N LEU A 92 11.82 -0.22 4.69
CA LEU A 92 10.50 0.32 4.92
C LEU A 92 9.97 -0.19 6.26
N THR A 93 9.61 0.74 7.15
CA THR A 93 8.97 0.36 8.42
C THR A 93 7.48 0.13 8.23
N ASN A 94 6.89 -0.68 9.10
CA ASN A 94 5.43 -0.90 9.13
C ASN A 94 4.67 0.42 9.31
N SER A 95 5.10 1.29 10.21
CA SER A 95 4.49 2.62 10.39
C SER A 95 4.55 3.47 9.10
N ARG A 96 5.68 3.47 8.38
CA ARG A 96 5.80 4.18 7.11
C ARG A 96 4.85 3.60 6.05
N LEU A 97 4.80 2.28 5.91
CA LEU A 97 3.90 1.61 4.97
C LEU A 97 2.43 1.89 5.30
N ASN A 98 2.09 1.95 6.58
CA ASN A 98 0.75 2.27 7.08
C ASN A 98 0.31 3.65 6.57
N VAL A 99 1.16 4.67 6.78
CA VAL A 99 0.90 6.05 6.35
C VAL A 99 0.85 6.18 4.83
N MET A 100 1.75 5.50 4.11
CA MET A 100 1.76 5.50 2.66
C MET A 100 0.41 5.03 2.11
N HIS A 101 -0.13 3.92 2.64
CA HIS A 101 -1.40 3.40 2.18
C HIS A 101 -2.60 4.21 2.66
N LEU A 102 -2.56 4.80 3.86
CA LEU A 102 -3.56 5.78 4.28
C LEU A 102 -3.69 6.90 3.23
N LEU A 103 -2.58 7.54 2.87
CA LEU A 103 -2.58 8.67 1.94
C LEU A 103 -2.81 8.28 0.47
N ARG A 104 -2.38 7.10 0.04
CA ARG A 104 -2.46 6.69 -1.38
C ARG A 104 -3.68 5.85 -1.74
N LEU A 105 -4.31 5.20 -0.76
CA LEU A 105 -5.44 4.31 -1.00
C LEU A 105 -6.72 4.88 -0.38
N TYR A 106 -6.70 5.13 0.93
CA TYR A 106 -7.89 5.52 1.67
C TYR A 106 -8.26 6.99 1.45
N VAL A 107 -7.30 7.91 1.51
CA VAL A 107 -7.57 9.33 1.28
C VAL A 107 -8.22 9.57 -0.10
N PRO A 108 -7.70 9.06 -1.23
CA PRO A 108 -8.36 9.25 -2.53
C PRO A 108 -9.79 8.68 -2.56
N PHE A 109 -10.00 7.51 -1.96
CA PHE A 109 -11.32 6.87 -1.88
C PHE A 109 -12.31 7.71 -1.07
N PHE A 110 -11.92 8.22 0.09
CA PHE A 110 -12.77 9.06 0.94
C PHE A 110 -12.98 10.47 0.33
N THR A 111 -12.01 11.00 -0.40
CA THR A 111 -12.12 12.30 -1.11
C THR A 111 -13.14 12.23 -2.24
N ASN A 112 -13.11 11.15 -3.02
CA ASN A 112 -13.96 10.98 -4.18
C ASN A 112 -14.60 9.59 -4.23
N PRO A 113 -15.52 9.28 -3.29
CA PRO A 113 -16.16 7.97 -3.25
C PRO A 113 -17.05 7.75 -4.47
N SER A 114 -17.27 6.49 -4.80
CA SER A 114 -18.26 6.07 -5.79
C SER A 114 -19.67 6.52 -5.38
N GLN A 115 -20.63 6.43 -6.30
CA GLN A 115 -22.02 6.79 -6.01
C GLN A 115 -22.61 6.00 -4.83
N GLU A 116 -22.21 4.74 -4.70
CA GLU A 116 -22.69 3.78 -3.71
C GLU A 116 -22.15 4.08 -2.30
N ASN A 117 -21.01 4.78 -2.21
CA ASN A 117 -20.30 5.07 -0.96
C ASN A 117 -20.30 6.57 -0.63
N ARG A 118 -21.21 7.36 -1.20
CA ARG A 118 -21.20 8.84 -1.07
C ARG A 118 -21.30 9.31 0.38
N GLU A 119 -21.92 8.53 1.24
CA GLU A 119 -22.14 8.82 2.66
C GLU A 119 -20.87 8.81 3.50
N ILE A 120 -19.77 8.20 3.03
CA ILE A 120 -18.48 8.24 3.73
C ILE A 120 -17.79 9.61 3.60
N LYS A 121 -18.16 10.40 2.58
CA LYS A 121 -17.54 11.71 2.36
C LYS A 121 -17.87 12.67 3.50
N GLY A 122 -16.85 13.33 4.05
CA GLY A 122 -16.94 14.20 5.22
C GLY A 122 -16.86 13.47 6.57
N ARG A 123 -16.74 12.12 6.57
CA ARG A 123 -16.52 11.33 7.79
C ARG A 123 -15.03 11.03 7.97
N ALA A 124 -14.62 10.78 9.20
CA ALA A 124 -13.25 10.34 9.47
C ALA A 124 -12.92 9.07 8.68
N VAL A 125 -11.66 8.97 8.23
CA VAL A 125 -11.19 7.83 7.44
C VAL A 125 -11.30 6.54 8.27
N TRP A 126 -11.77 5.48 7.63
CA TRP A 126 -11.98 4.16 8.22
C TRP A 126 -11.42 3.08 7.29
N SER A 127 -10.62 2.16 7.82
CA SER A 127 -10.12 0.99 7.10
C SER A 127 -10.87 -0.30 7.40
N GLY A 128 -11.32 -0.49 8.65
CA GLY A 128 -11.81 -1.78 9.13
C GLY A 128 -10.73 -2.82 9.41
N HIS A 129 -9.45 -2.49 9.18
CA HIS A 129 -8.33 -3.39 9.41
C HIS A 129 -7.68 -3.13 10.77
N PHE A 130 -7.41 -4.19 11.53
CA PHE A 130 -6.83 -4.10 12.86
C PHE A 130 -5.66 -5.06 13.06
N VAL A 131 -4.59 -4.55 13.66
CA VAL A 131 -3.43 -5.30 14.17
C VAL A 131 -3.24 -4.89 15.62
N ASP A 132 -3.16 -5.86 16.54
CA ASP A 132 -3.04 -5.61 17.98
C ASP A 132 -4.07 -4.62 18.56
N GLN A 133 -5.31 -4.67 18.02
CA GLN A 133 -6.44 -3.77 18.34
C GLN A 133 -6.29 -2.32 17.85
N GLU A 134 -5.20 -2.00 17.16
CA GLU A 134 -5.01 -0.70 16.52
C GLU A 134 -5.45 -0.74 15.06
N GLN A 135 -6.13 0.31 14.63
CA GLN A 135 -6.54 0.44 13.23
C GLN A 135 -5.34 0.71 12.34
N VAL A 136 -5.21 -0.08 11.28
CA VAL A 136 -4.16 0.04 10.27
C VAL A 136 -4.75 0.24 8.88
N PHE A 137 -3.94 0.70 7.95
CA PHE A 137 -4.32 1.06 6.58
C PHE A 137 -3.53 0.24 5.57
N TYR A 138 -2.95 -0.90 5.94
CA TYR A 138 -2.17 -1.72 5.01
C TYR A 138 -3.01 -2.13 3.78
N GLY A 139 -2.45 -1.97 2.59
CA GLY A 139 -2.98 -2.56 1.36
C GLY A 139 -2.50 -3.99 1.11
N TYR A 140 -1.36 -4.39 1.71
CA TYR A 140 -0.74 -5.70 1.50
C TYR A 140 -1.00 -6.64 2.69
N HIS A 141 -0.92 -7.94 2.43
CA HIS A 141 -1.03 -8.97 3.47
C HIS A 141 0.34 -9.36 4.04
N TRP A 142 1.38 -9.28 3.20
CA TRP A 142 2.73 -9.67 3.56
C TRP A 142 3.76 -8.67 3.02
N LEU A 143 4.85 -8.51 3.76
CA LEU A 143 6.04 -7.77 3.35
C LEU A 143 7.27 -8.66 3.49
N VAL A 144 8.05 -8.78 2.42
CA VAL A 144 9.32 -9.53 2.40
C VAL A 144 10.46 -8.53 2.32
N LYS A 145 11.32 -8.50 3.34
CA LYS A 145 12.47 -7.60 3.40
C LYS A 145 13.64 -8.11 2.58
N GLN A 146 14.59 -7.22 2.32
CA GLN A 146 15.80 -7.50 1.56
C GLN A 146 16.64 -8.65 2.15
N ASP A 147 16.65 -8.84 3.47
CA ASP A 147 17.35 -9.93 4.15
C ASP A 147 16.58 -11.28 4.14
N GLY A 148 15.37 -11.30 3.57
CA GLY A 148 14.48 -12.45 3.53
C GLY A 148 13.56 -12.57 4.75
N SER A 149 13.62 -11.66 5.72
CA SER A 149 12.62 -11.61 6.80
C SER A 149 11.22 -11.30 6.24
N ILE A 150 10.20 -11.85 6.90
CA ILE A 150 8.81 -11.78 6.45
C ILE A 150 7.96 -11.20 7.57
N GLU A 151 7.18 -10.19 7.24
CA GLU A 151 6.24 -9.55 8.14
C GLU A 151 4.80 -9.80 7.67
N ARG A 152 3.95 -10.29 8.57
CA ARG A 152 2.51 -10.36 8.36
C ARG A 152 1.91 -8.98 8.62
N LEU A 153 1.22 -8.43 7.63
CA LEU A 153 0.59 -7.11 7.74
C LEU A 153 -0.92 -7.22 7.97
N LEU A 154 -1.61 -8.03 7.17
CA LEU A 154 -3.04 -8.28 7.29
C LEU A 154 -3.32 -9.77 7.27
N ASP A 155 -4.23 -10.23 8.14
CA ASP A 155 -4.82 -11.58 8.06
C ASP A 155 -5.59 -11.80 6.75
N ASP A 156 -5.73 -13.07 6.35
CA ASP A 156 -6.38 -13.46 5.08
C ASP A 156 -7.88 -13.17 5.06
N LYS A 157 -8.47 -12.80 6.21
CA LYS A 157 -9.85 -12.32 6.29
C LYS A 157 -10.01 -10.88 5.78
N TYR A 158 -8.96 -10.05 5.86
CA TYR A 158 -9.00 -8.64 5.48
C TYR A 158 -8.67 -8.44 3.99
N ILE A 159 -9.53 -7.77 3.24
CA ILE A 159 -9.32 -7.40 1.84
C ILE A 159 -8.27 -6.28 1.77
N GLY A 160 -7.06 -6.62 1.37
CA GLY A 160 -6.00 -5.64 1.10
C GLY A 160 -6.28 -4.81 -0.16
N TRP A 161 -6.21 -3.48 -0.08
CA TRP A 161 -6.51 -2.56 -1.18
C TRP A 161 -5.34 -2.36 -2.16
N HIS A 162 -4.71 -3.44 -2.62
CA HIS A 162 -3.44 -3.36 -3.34
C HIS A 162 -3.54 -3.40 -4.87
N ALA A 163 -4.57 -4.00 -5.46
CA ALA A 163 -4.60 -4.31 -6.89
C ALA A 163 -5.14 -3.17 -7.77
N GLY A 164 -5.81 -2.16 -7.19
CA GLY A 164 -6.54 -1.14 -7.95
C GLY A 164 -7.79 -1.67 -8.66
N ASN A 165 -8.19 -2.91 -8.37
CA ASN A 165 -9.38 -3.57 -8.88
C ASN A 165 -10.05 -4.32 -7.72
N TRP A 166 -11.31 -3.98 -7.42
CA TRP A 166 -12.03 -4.51 -6.26
C TRP A 166 -12.26 -6.02 -6.33
N ASP A 167 -12.68 -6.56 -7.48
CA ASP A 167 -12.90 -8.00 -7.65
C ASP A 167 -11.62 -8.81 -7.38
N ILE A 168 -10.47 -8.25 -7.80
CA ILE A 168 -9.18 -8.89 -7.58
C ILE A 168 -8.73 -8.75 -6.13
N ASN A 169 -8.87 -7.56 -5.52
CA ASN A 169 -8.60 -7.38 -4.08
C ASN A 169 -9.38 -8.43 -3.25
N ALA A 170 -10.67 -8.59 -3.52
CA ALA A 170 -11.55 -9.48 -2.76
C ALA A 170 -11.19 -10.97 -2.85
N ARG A 171 -10.42 -11.42 -3.86
CA ARG A 171 -10.04 -12.83 -4.05
C ARG A 171 -8.53 -13.08 -3.97
N SER A 172 -7.74 -12.07 -3.62
CA SER A 172 -6.28 -12.16 -3.70
C SER A 172 -5.56 -11.79 -2.41
N VAL A 173 -4.30 -12.22 -2.35
CA VAL A 173 -3.34 -11.86 -1.32
C VAL A 173 -2.22 -11.06 -1.97
N GLY A 174 -2.04 -9.82 -1.50
CA GLY A 174 -0.95 -8.95 -1.90
C GLY A 174 0.32 -9.22 -1.10
N ILE A 175 1.42 -9.55 -1.78
CA ILE A 175 2.74 -9.78 -1.17
C ILE A 175 3.71 -8.73 -1.73
N CYS A 176 4.22 -7.85 -0.87
CA CYS A 176 5.14 -6.79 -1.28
C CYS A 176 6.60 -7.17 -0.99
N LEU A 177 7.47 -6.89 -1.94
CA LEU A 177 8.93 -6.98 -1.80
C LEU A 177 9.48 -5.59 -1.44
N ASP A 178 10.13 -5.46 -0.29
CA ASP A 178 10.68 -4.18 0.18
C ASP A 178 12.00 -3.82 -0.53
N ASP A 179 11.87 -3.39 -1.78
CA ASP A 179 12.94 -2.82 -2.58
C ASP A 179 12.34 -2.08 -3.79
N ASP A 180 13.17 -1.31 -4.49
CA ASP A 180 12.85 -0.77 -5.78
C ASP A 180 13.33 -1.74 -6.87
N LEU A 181 12.39 -2.56 -7.32
CA LEU A 181 12.64 -3.56 -8.37
C LEU A 181 12.30 -3.07 -9.79
N GLU A 182 12.10 -1.75 -10.02
CA GLU A 182 11.71 -1.25 -11.36
C GLU A 182 12.63 -1.78 -12.48
N LEU A 183 13.95 -1.80 -12.23
CA LEU A 183 14.98 -2.17 -13.20
C LEU A 183 15.87 -3.34 -12.73
N LYS A 184 15.46 -4.10 -11.70
CA LYS A 184 16.24 -5.22 -11.17
C LYS A 184 15.35 -6.35 -10.67
N SER A 185 15.93 -7.55 -10.57
CA SER A 185 15.31 -8.70 -9.91
C SER A 185 15.50 -8.62 -8.39
N PRO A 186 14.61 -9.23 -7.58
CA PRO A 186 14.84 -9.40 -6.16
C PRO A 186 16.09 -10.25 -5.92
N ASN A 187 16.74 -10.05 -4.78
CA ASN A 187 17.87 -10.90 -4.41
C ASN A 187 17.41 -12.32 -4.03
N SER A 188 18.36 -13.24 -3.90
CA SER A 188 18.07 -14.66 -3.60
C SER A 188 17.38 -14.87 -2.25
N ALA A 189 17.66 -14.02 -1.24
CA ALA A 189 17.04 -14.12 0.07
C ALA A 189 15.54 -13.77 0.02
N MET A 190 15.19 -12.67 -0.66
CA MET A 190 13.80 -12.29 -0.93
C MET A 190 13.06 -13.36 -1.74
N LEU A 191 13.65 -13.79 -2.86
CA LEU A 191 13.01 -14.75 -3.76
C LEU A 191 12.78 -16.10 -3.08
N GLY A 192 13.78 -16.60 -2.34
CA GLY A 192 13.67 -17.83 -1.57
C GLY A 192 12.63 -17.74 -0.44
N SER A 193 12.51 -16.58 0.22
CA SER A 193 11.55 -16.36 1.29
C SER A 193 10.12 -16.21 0.76
N LEU A 194 9.95 -15.52 -0.36
CA LEU A 194 8.69 -15.48 -1.10
C LEU A 194 8.23 -16.89 -1.49
N ALA A 195 9.11 -17.71 -2.08
CA ALA A 195 8.78 -19.08 -2.44
C ALA A 195 8.38 -19.94 -1.21
N LYS A 196 9.11 -19.83 -0.10
CA LYS A 196 8.77 -20.52 1.15
C LYS A 196 7.42 -20.09 1.71
N LEU A 197 7.12 -18.79 1.67
CA LEU A 197 5.83 -18.23 2.10
C LEU A 197 4.69 -18.81 1.27
N ILE A 198 4.82 -18.79 -0.06
CA ILE A 198 3.82 -19.33 -1.00
C ILE A 198 3.59 -20.81 -0.73
N LYS A 199 4.66 -21.62 -0.65
CA LYS A 199 4.57 -23.06 -0.34
C LYS A 199 3.88 -23.35 1.00
N LYS A 200 4.14 -22.53 2.01
CA LYS A 200 3.64 -22.75 3.36
C LYS A 200 2.17 -22.38 3.52
N HIS A 201 1.73 -21.29 2.89
CA HIS A 201 0.42 -20.70 3.16
C HIS A 201 -0.56 -20.78 1.98
N TYR A 202 -0.03 -20.95 0.76
CA TYR A 202 -0.79 -20.76 -0.48
C TYR A 202 -0.47 -21.84 -1.53
N SER A 203 -0.06 -23.05 -1.13
CA SER A 203 0.29 -24.15 -2.05
C SER A 203 -0.86 -24.62 -2.93
N GLN A 204 -2.10 -24.30 -2.56
CA GLN A 204 -3.32 -24.58 -3.32
C GLN A 204 -3.52 -23.63 -4.51
N ILE A 205 -2.83 -22.49 -4.56
CA ILE A 205 -2.98 -21.52 -5.63
C ILE A 205 -2.23 -21.99 -6.87
N GLU A 206 -2.93 -22.03 -8.00
CA GLU A 206 -2.33 -22.40 -9.28
C GLU A 206 -1.20 -21.43 -9.67
N LYS A 207 -0.11 -21.97 -10.22
CA LYS A 207 1.05 -21.16 -10.66
C LYS A 207 0.65 -20.03 -11.62
N GLY A 208 -0.33 -20.27 -12.49
CA GLY A 208 -0.87 -19.27 -13.42
C GLY A 208 -1.61 -18.11 -12.74
N ARG A 209 -1.99 -18.24 -11.47
CA ARG A 209 -2.65 -17.21 -10.66
C ARG A 209 -1.70 -16.52 -9.67
N ILE A 210 -0.40 -16.71 -9.85
CA ILE A 210 0.66 -15.93 -9.20
C ILE A 210 1.09 -14.86 -10.20
N LEU A 211 0.59 -13.66 -9.98
CA LEU A 211 0.67 -12.55 -10.90
C LEU A 211 1.49 -11.41 -10.31
N GLY A 212 2.12 -10.62 -11.16
CA GLY A 212 2.64 -9.31 -10.80
C GLY A 212 1.53 -8.28 -10.88
N HIS A 213 1.59 -7.20 -10.09
CA HIS A 213 0.57 -6.16 -10.10
C HIS A 213 0.29 -5.59 -11.51
N ARG A 214 1.31 -5.42 -12.36
CA ARG A 214 1.20 -5.00 -13.76
C ARG A 214 0.36 -5.93 -14.65
N GLU A 215 0.23 -7.21 -14.32
CA GLU A 215 -0.59 -8.17 -15.07
C GLU A 215 -2.09 -7.99 -14.76
N VAL A 216 -2.40 -7.20 -13.72
CA VAL A 216 -3.76 -6.85 -13.29
C VAL A 216 -4.10 -5.41 -13.63
N HIS A 217 -3.11 -4.53 -13.59
CA HIS A 217 -3.26 -3.11 -13.87
C HIS A 217 -2.17 -2.67 -14.86
N ASN A 218 -2.52 -2.59 -16.14
CA ASN A 218 -1.53 -2.50 -17.22
C ASN A 218 -0.75 -1.17 -17.29
N SER A 219 -1.15 -0.14 -16.53
CA SER A 219 -0.53 1.20 -16.56
C SER A 219 0.56 1.41 -15.50
N ILE A 220 0.96 0.36 -14.77
CA ILE A 220 1.97 0.43 -13.71
C ILE A 220 3.14 -0.52 -13.95
N ILE A 221 4.28 -0.19 -13.37
CA ILE A 221 5.52 -0.98 -13.48
C ILE A 221 5.60 -2.07 -12.40
N CYS A 222 4.93 -1.93 -11.27
CA CYS A 222 4.98 -2.90 -10.17
C CYS A 222 4.71 -4.36 -10.63
N PRO A 223 5.49 -5.39 -10.22
CA PRO A 223 6.59 -5.37 -9.26
C PRO A 223 7.98 -5.17 -9.91
N GLY A 224 8.06 -4.62 -11.13
CA GLY A 224 9.32 -4.36 -11.82
C GLY A 224 9.37 -4.89 -13.25
N ASN A 225 10.20 -4.28 -14.10
CA ASN A 225 10.31 -4.63 -15.53
C ASN A 225 10.83 -6.06 -15.75
N GLU A 226 11.63 -6.55 -14.80
CA GLU A 226 12.23 -7.87 -14.85
C GLU A 226 11.30 -8.99 -14.34
N PHE A 227 10.09 -8.68 -13.87
CA PHE A 227 9.20 -9.71 -13.33
C PHE A 227 8.81 -10.75 -14.37
N ILE A 228 8.06 -10.33 -15.39
CA ILE A 228 7.57 -11.22 -16.45
C ILE A 228 8.72 -11.90 -17.23
N PRO A 229 9.74 -11.16 -17.72
CA PRO A 229 10.77 -11.76 -18.56
C PRO A 229 11.86 -12.54 -17.79
N ALA A 230 11.99 -12.37 -16.48
CA ALA A 230 13.08 -12.99 -15.72
C ALA A 230 12.59 -13.70 -14.45
N TRP A 231 12.36 -12.96 -13.36
CA TRP A 231 12.30 -13.59 -12.03
C TRP A 231 10.95 -14.24 -11.70
N ARG A 232 9.91 -14.07 -12.51
CA ARG A 232 8.66 -14.86 -12.39
C ARG A 232 8.94 -16.34 -12.60
N GLU A 233 9.65 -16.73 -13.65
CA GLU A 233 9.96 -18.15 -13.91
C GLU A 233 10.84 -18.72 -12.79
N GLN A 234 11.81 -17.94 -12.31
CA GLN A 234 12.65 -18.33 -11.18
C GLN A 234 11.82 -18.61 -9.92
N LEU A 235 10.86 -17.73 -9.60
CA LEU A 235 9.92 -17.95 -8.50
C LEU A 235 9.09 -19.22 -8.71
N LEU A 236 8.51 -19.40 -9.90
CA LEU A 236 7.66 -20.53 -10.22
C LEU A 236 8.42 -21.87 -10.16
N ASN A 237 9.71 -21.90 -10.45
CA ASN A 237 10.58 -23.07 -10.32
C ASN A 237 10.94 -23.39 -8.85
N LEU A 238 10.87 -22.40 -7.95
CA LEU A 238 11.12 -22.58 -6.53
C LEU A 238 9.89 -23.06 -5.75
N ILE A 239 8.69 -23.07 -6.34
CA ILE A 239 7.43 -23.45 -5.69
C ILE A 239 6.85 -24.77 -6.22
#